data_AF-L7F1J2-F1
#
_entry.id   AF-L7F1J2-F1
#
_cell.length_a   1.000
_cell.length_b   1.000
_cell.length_c   1.000
_cell.angle_alpha   90.00
_cell.angle_beta   90.00
_cell.angle_gamma   90.00
#
_symmetry.space_group_name_H-M   'P 1'
#
loop_
_entity.id
_entity.type
_entity.pdbx_description
1 polymer ?
#
loop_
_entity_poly.entity_id
_entity_poly.type
_entity_poly.pdbx_seq_one_letter_code
_entity_poly.pdbx_strand_id
1 'polypeptide(L)'
;MRSVNRLQENLHPLIEAKARRQFLIGEYENSIFVSMKAVEVRVRQLAGFGDDAFGTDLMTKAFKSGGPLADPAAPSGEVDGTMMLFRGVYAVLRNPSGHREVSFDDVTEASEAVMTASLLMRMLDKIECRLNH
;
A
#
# COMPACT_ATOMS: atom_id res chain seq x y z
N MET A 1 3.88 -17.06 23.19
CA MET A 1 3.72 -17.84 21.94
C MET A 1 2.79 -17.18 20.90
N ARG A 2 1.66 -16.54 21.26
CA ARG A 2 0.77 -15.87 20.29
C ARG A 2 1.28 -14.57 19.64
N SER A 3 2.30 -13.92 20.21
CA SER A 3 2.84 -12.64 19.73
C SER A 3 3.91 -12.78 18.64
N VAL A 4 4.67 -13.88 18.62
CA VAL A 4 5.79 -14.06 17.67
C VAL A 4 5.28 -14.40 16.26
N ASN A 5 4.24 -15.23 16.14
CA ASN A 5 3.65 -15.60 14.83
C ASN A 5 2.81 -14.48 14.18
N ARG A 6 2.34 -13.48 14.95
CA ARG A 6 1.54 -12.37 14.40
C ARG A 6 2.33 -11.52 13.41
N LEU A 7 3.66 -11.54 13.49
CA LEU A 7 4.53 -10.76 12.62
C LEU A 7 4.61 -11.32 11.20
N GLN A 8 4.22 -12.56 10.92
CA GLN A 8 4.39 -13.15 9.58
C GLN A 8 3.13 -13.80 8.98
N GLU A 9 2.07 -14.03 9.76
CA GLU A 9 0.94 -14.88 9.31
C GLU A 9 -0.34 -14.12 8.89
N ASN A 10 -0.44 -12.80 9.05
CA ASN A 10 -1.73 -12.08 8.89
C ASN A 10 -1.67 -10.94 7.86
N LEU A 11 -1.65 -11.31 6.58
CA LEU A 11 -1.83 -10.37 5.48
C LEU A 11 -3.26 -9.80 5.49
N HIS A 12 -3.40 -8.58 4.99
CA HIS A 12 -4.71 -8.01 4.71
C HIS A 12 -5.43 -8.89 3.66
N PRO A 13 -6.72 -9.25 3.84
CA PRO A 13 -7.40 -10.22 2.99
C PRO A 13 -7.31 -9.95 1.48
N LEU A 14 -7.39 -8.68 1.07
CA LEU A 14 -7.23 -8.30 -0.34
C LEU A 14 -5.81 -8.48 -0.88
N ILE A 15 -4.79 -8.31 -0.04
CA ILE A 15 -3.39 -8.56 -0.43
C ILE A 15 -3.15 -10.07 -0.49
N GLU A 16 -3.61 -10.81 0.50
CA GLU A 16 -3.53 -12.27 0.51
C GLU A 16 -4.15 -12.88 -0.75
N ALA A 17 -5.37 -12.48 -1.12
CA ALA A 17 -6.05 -12.99 -2.30
C ALA A 17 -5.32 -12.67 -3.62
N LYS A 18 -4.56 -11.57 -3.68
CA LYS A 18 -3.91 -11.09 -4.91
C LYS A 18 -2.47 -11.56 -5.07
N ALA A 19 -1.73 -11.68 -3.97
CA ALA A 19 -0.27 -11.80 -3.97
C ALA A 19 0.22 -13.18 -3.50
N ARG A 20 -0.57 -13.92 -2.70
CA ARG A 20 -0.14 -15.20 -2.11
C ARG A 20 0.31 -16.21 -3.17
N ARG A 21 -0.44 -16.35 -4.27
CA ARG A 21 -0.11 -17.33 -5.31
C ARG A 21 1.27 -17.05 -5.93
N GLN A 22 1.50 -15.82 -6.36
CA GLN A 22 2.76 -15.36 -6.98
C GLN A 22 3.92 -15.56 -6.02
N PHE A 23 3.75 -15.18 -4.76
CA PHE A 23 4.78 -15.34 -3.74
C PHE A 23 5.17 -16.81 -3.53
N LEU A 24 4.19 -17.73 -3.48
CA LEU A 24 4.44 -19.16 -3.26
C LEU A 24 5.17 -19.85 -4.41
N ILE A 25 5.08 -19.32 -5.63
CA ILE A 25 5.76 -19.86 -6.82
C ILE A 25 7.08 -19.13 -7.14
N GLY A 26 7.54 -18.24 -6.25
CA GLY A 26 8.79 -17.49 -6.42
C GLY A 26 8.69 -16.25 -7.31
N GLU A 27 7.49 -15.85 -7.74
CA GLU A 27 7.26 -14.62 -8.51
C GLU A 27 7.18 -13.40 -7.57
N TYR A 28 8.28 -13.09 -6.88
CA TYR A 28 8.33 -12.05 -5.85
C TYR A 28 8.05 -10.64 -6.38
N GLU A 29 8.69 -10.25 -7.47
CA GLU A 29 8.43 -8.96 -8.14
C GLU A 29 6.95 -8.78 -8.49
N ASN A 30 6.35 -9.83 -9.07
CA ASN A 30 4.95 -9.81 -9.45
C ASN A 30 4.05 -9.70 -8.20
N SER A 31 4.40 -10.40 -7.12
CA SER A 31 3.70 -10.33 -5.84
C SER A 31 3.70 -8.91 -5.25
N ILE A 32 4.84 -8.22 -5.29
CA ILE A 32 4.95 -6.81 -4.87
C ILE A 32 4.12 -5.91 -5.80
N PHE A 33 4.25 -6.09 -7.12
CA PHE A 33 3.52 -5.33 -8.13
C PHE A 33 2.01 -5.41 -7.92
N VAL A 34 1.45 -6.61 -7.78
CA VAL A 34 0.00 -6.80 -7.61
C VAL A 34 -0.49 -6.27 -6.27
N SER A 35 0.35 -6.32 -5.23
CA SER A 35 0.05 -5.75 -3.92
C SER A 35 -0.03 -4.23 -3.97
N MET A 36 0.97 -3.56 -4.57
CA MET A 36 0.96 -2.09 -4.69
C MET A 36 -0.13 -1.60 -5.64
N LYS A 37 -0.44 -2.34 -6.70
CA LYS A 37 -1.59 -2.06 -7.57
C LYS A 37 -2.91 -2.13 -6.78
N ALA A 38 -3.06 -3.08 -5.85
CA ALA A 38 -4.24 -3.16 -5.01
C ALA A 38 -4.40 -1.93 -4.11
N VAL A 39 -3.30 -1.44 -3.53
CA VAL A 39 -3.28 -0.19 -2.74
C VAL A 39 -3.70 1.01 -3.61
N GLU A 40 -3.12 1.16 -4.80
CA GLU A 40 -3.48 2.25 -5.73
C GLU A 40 -4.97 2.26 -6.08
N VAL A 41 -5.50 1.10 -6.46
CA VAL A 41 -6.93 0.96 -6.80
C VAL A 41 -7.80 1.33 -5.61
N ARG A 42 -7.45 0.87 -4.40
CA ARG A 42 -8.22 1.17 -3.19
C ARG A 42 -8.18 2.65 -2.82
N VAL A 43 -7.01 3.30 -2.91
CA VAL A 43 -6.87 4.75 -2.70
C VAL A 43 -7.76 5.52 -3.67
N ARG A 44 -7.69 5.19 -4.96
CA ARG A 44 -8.50 5.86 -6.00
C ARG A 44 -10.00 5.69 -5.76
N GLN A 45 -10.44 4.48 -5.41
CA GLN A 45 -11.84 4.19 -5.10
C GLN A 45 -12.35 5.01 -3.90
N LEU A 46 -11.61 5.01 -2.79
CA LEU A 46 -12.01 5.74 -1.58
C LEU A 46 -11.96 7.26 -1.80
N ALA A 47 -11.02 7.74 -2.61
CA ALA A 47 -10.87 9.16 -2.93
C ALA A 47 -11.90 9.66 -3.97
N GLY A 48 -12.65 8.75 -4.62
CA GLY A 48 -13.62 9.10 -5.65
C GLY A 48 -12.99 9.64 -6.94
N PHE A 49 -11.73 9.28 -7.23
CA PHE A 49 -11.05 9.74 -8.45
C PHE A 49 -11.25 8.78 -9.63
N GLY A 50 -11.13 9.33 -10.85
CA GLY A 50 -11.18 8.58 -12.10
C GLY A 50 -9.88 7.85 -12.44
N ASP A 51 -9.88 7.14 -13.58
CA ASP A 51 -8.74 6.34 -14.04
C ASP A 51 -7.52 7.17 -14.48
N ASP A 52 -7.69 8.48 -14.64
CA ASP A 52 -6.65 9.45 -14.92
C ASP A 52 -5.78 9.77 -13.69
N ALA A 53 -6.25 9.43 -12.47
CA ALA A 53 -5.49 9.61 -11.24
C ALA A 53 -4.74 8.32 -10.87
N PHE A 54 -3.42 8.35 -11.02
CA PHE A 54 -2.53 7.22 -10.72
C PHE A 54 -1.20 7.67 -10.14
N GLY A 55 -0.39 6.71 -9.69
CA GLY A 55 0.99 7.02 -9.31
C GLY A 55 1.13 7.79 -8.00
N THR A 56 2.26 8.48 -7.89
CA THR A 56 2.55 9.36 -6.74
C THR A 56 1.63 10.58 -6.70
N ASP A 57 1.16 11.04 -7.86
CA ASP A 57 0.20 12.15 -7.97
C ASP A 57 -1.15 11.80 -7.34
N LEU A 58 -1.66 10.57 -7.57
CA LEU A 58 -2.84 10.06 -6.86
C LEU A 58 -2.66 10.11 -5.35
N MET A 59 -1.53 9.61 -4.83
CA MET A 59 -1.26 9.59 -3.39
C MET A 59 -1.21 11.00 -2.81
N THR A 60 -0.56 11.94 -3.51
CA THR A 60 -0.54 13.34 -3.09
C THR A 60 -1.95 13.95 -3.09
N LYS A 61 -2.71 13.79 -4.17
CA LYS A 61 -4.06 14.36 -4.28
C LYS A 61 -5.02 13.81 -3.22
N ALA A 62 -4.92 12.52 -2.91
CA ALA A 62 -5.78 11.85 -1.95
C ALA A 62 -5.50 12.26 -0.50
N PHE A 63 -4.23 12.37 -0.11
CA PHE A 63 -3.81 12.51 1.29
C PHE A 63 -3.30 13.90 1.70
N LYS A 64 -3.10 14.84 0.77
CA LYS A 64 -2.72 16.21 1.12
C LYS A 64 -3.71 16.83 2.10
N SER A 65 -3.30 17.88 2.82
CA SER A 65 -4.22 18.67 3.63
C SER A 65 -5.46 19.12 2.83
N GLY A 66 -6.65 18.82 3.35
CA GLY A 66 -7.94 19.03 2.69
C GLY A 66 -8.28 18.01 1.58
N GLY A 67 -7.45 16.99 1.37
CA GLY A 67 -7.70 15.88 0.45
C GLY A 67 -8.77 14.91 0.97
N PRO A 68 -9.40 14.12 0.09
CA PRO A 68 -10.54 13.26 0.46
C PRO A 68 -10.20 12.17 1.48
N LEU A 69 -8.94 11.72 1.54
CA LEU A 69 -8.48 10.70 2.48
C LEU A 69 -7.72 11.28 3.68
N ALA A 70 -7.49 12.59 3.73
CA ALA A 70 -6.90 13.24 4.89
C ALA A 70 -7.86 13.19 6.08
N ASP A 71 -7.33 13.04 7.29
CA ASP A 71 -8.11 13.17 8.51
C ASP A 71 -8.16 14.65 8.90
N PRO A 72 -9.33 15.30 8.86
CA PRO A 72 -9.46 16.71 9.22
C PRO A 72 -9.25 16.97 10.73
N ALA A 73 -9.32 15.94 11.58
CA ALA A 73 -9.12 16.06 13.02
C ALA A 73 -7.65 15.80 13.43
N ALA A 74 -6.82 15.28 12.53
CA ALA A 74 -5.42 14.98 12.83
C ALA A 74 -4.54 16.24 12.80
N PRO A 75 -3.46 16.29 13.62
CA PRO A 75 -2.44 17.32 13.50
C PRO A 75 -1.85 17.40 12.08
N SER A 76 -1.47 18.59 11.62
CA SER A 76 -0.95 18.79 10.27
C SER A 76 0.25 17.88 9.94
N GLY A 77 1.14 17.66 10.90
CA GLY A 77 2.29 16.76 10.73
C GLY A 77 1.90 15.28 10.50
N GLU A 78 0.78 14.82 11.06
CA GLU A 78 0.28 13.45 10.83
C GLU A 78 -0.39 13.31 9.46
N VAL A 79 -1.09 14.35 9.01
CA VAL A 79 -1.64 14.41 7.66
C VAL A 79 -0.52 14.36 6.62
N ASP A 80 0.49 15.22 6.78
CA ASP A 80 1.66 15.25 5.91
C ASP A 80 2.44 13.94 5.97
N GLY A 81 2.64 13.38 7.17
CA GLY A 81 3.32 12.10 7.35
C GLY A 81 2.60 10.94 6.65
N THR A 82 1.27 10.89 6.74
CA THR A 82 0.47 9.87 6.05
C THR A 82 0.59 10.01 4.53
N MET A 83 0.47 11.24 4.01
CA MET A 83 0.68 11.52 2.59
C MET A 83 2.07 11.07 2.12
N MET A 84 3.12 11.46 2.86
CA MET A 84 4.50 11.12 2.52
C MET A 84 4.75 9.62 2.59
N LEU A 85 4.15 8.90 3.55
CA LEU A 85 4.24 7.46 3.67
C LEU A 85 3.64 6.76 2.44
N PHE A 86 2.38 7.04 2.11
CA PHE A 86 1.72 6.43 0.95
C PHE A 86 2.45 6.77 -0.36
N ARG A 87 2.82 8.04 -0.55
CA ARG A 87 3.54 8.49 -1.74
C ARG A 87 4.92 7.84 -1.85
N GLY A 88 5.67 7.79 -0.76
CA GLY A 88 7.04 7.26 -0.72
C GLY A 88 7.08 5.76 -0.94
N VAL A 89 6.26 5.01 -0.20
CA VAL A 89 6.14 3.56 -0.36
C VAL A 89 5.71 3.22 -1.79
N TYR A 90 4.74 3.94 -2.34
CA TYR A 90 4.32 3.73 -3.73
C TYR A 90 5.46 4.03 -4.72
N ALA A 91 6.17 5.14 -4.57
CA ALA A 91 7.28 5.49 -5.46
C ALA A 91 8.40 4.43 -5.46
N VAL A 92 8.69 3.84 -4.30
CA VAL A 92 9.78 2.86 -4.14
C VAL A 92 9.34 1.47 -4.57
N LEU A 93 8.21 0.97 -4.05
CA LEU A 93 7.80 -0.43 -4.23
C LEU A 93 6.98 -0.69 -5.50
N ARG A 94 6.28 0.31 -6.03
CA ARG A 94 5.51 0.12 -7.27
C ARG A 94 6.44 -0.03 -8.46
N ASN A 95 7.55 0.70 -8.45
CA ASN A 95 8.44 0.90 -9.58
C ASN A 95 9.37 -0.32 -9.71
N PRO A 96 8.97 -1.34 -10.48
CA PRO A 96 9.76 -2.55 -10.58
C PRO A 96 10.86 -2.22 -11.58
N SER A 97 12.08 -2.00 -11.11
CA SER A 97 13.22 -2.38 -11.95
C SER A 97 13.27 -1.69 -13.33
N GLY A 98 12.81 -0.43 -13.47
CA GLY A 98 12.74 0.24 -14.78
C GLY A 98 14.12 0.53 -15.42
N HIS A 99 15.20 0.44 -14.65
CA HIS A 99 16.58 0.70 -15.12
C HIS A 99 17.64 -0.28 -14.61
N ARG A 100 17.28 -1.27 -13.78
CA ARG A 100 18.19 -2.32 -13.28
C ARG A 100 17.34 -3.57 -13.12
N GLU A 101 17.79 -4.72 -13.64
CA GLU A 101 17.30 -6.01 -13.15
C GLU A 101 17.62 -6.07 -11.65
N VAL A 102 16.68 -5.62 -10.82
CA VAL A 102 16.77 -5.83 -9.37
C VAL A 102 16.19 -7.21 -9.16
N SER A 103 17.06 -8.23 -9.16
CA SER A 103 16.64 -9.54 -8.70
C SER A 103 16.23 -9.40 -7.24
N PHE A 104 14.93 -9.50 -6.95
CA PHE A 104 14.46 -9.71 -5.58
C PHE A 104 14.78 -11.17 -5.20
N ASP A 105 16.07 -11.49 -5.12
CA ASP A 105 16.58 -12.79 -4.66
C ASP A 105 16.34 -12.96 -3.16
N ASP A 106 16.14 -11.87 -2.43
CA ASP A 106 15.79 -11.90 -1.02
C ASP A 106 14.28 -12.01 -0.81
N VAL A 107 13.85 -13.25 -0.54
CA VAL A 107 12.49 -13.61 -0.13
C VAL A 107 12.02 -12.77 1.07
N THR A 108 12.94 -12.38 1.95
CA THR A 108 12.65 -11.58 3.14
C THR A 108 12.18 -10.19 2.73
N GLU A 109 12.96 -9.47 1.92
CA GLU A 109 12.61 -8.14 1.43
C GLU A 109 11.29 -8.15 0.65
N ALA A 110 11.09 -9.17 -0.19
CA ALA A 110 9.83 -9.32 -0.91
C ALA A 110 8.63 -9.54 0.02
N SER A 111 8.81 -10.34 1.08
CA SER A 111 7.76 -10.58 2.07
C SER A 111 7.42 -9.30 2.83
N GLU A 112 8.43 -8.50 3.20
CA GLU A 112 8.27 -7.24 3.89
C GLU A 112 7.55 -6.22 3.01
N ALA A 113 7.89 -6.12 1.72
CA ALA A 113 7.20 -5.24 0.78
C ALA A 113 5.69 -5.60 0.66
N VAL A 114 5.35 -6.89 0.58
CA VAL A 114 3.96 -7.36 0.58
C VAL A 114 3.27 -7.05 1.92
N MET A 115 3.98 -7.20 3.04
CA MET A 115 3.48 -6.84 4.36
C MET A 115 3.27 -5.34 4.52
N THR A 116 4.13 -4.50 3.94
CA THR A 116 3.95 -3.05 3.90
C THR A 116 2.68 -2.69 3.15
N ALA A 117 2.43 -3.29 1.98
CA ALA A 117 1.18 -3.10 1.26
C ALA A 117 -0.04 -3.52 2.10
N SER A 118 0.07 -4.62 2.84
CA SER A 118 -0.94 -5.07 3.79
C SER A 118 -1.19 -4.06 4.92
N LEU A 119 -0.15 -3.45 5.48
CA LEU A 119 -0.28 -2.38 6.46
C LEU A 119 -1.01 -1.16 5.88
N LEU A 120 -0.66 -0.73 4.67
CA LEU A 120 -1.33 0.37 3.99
C LEU A 120 -2.83 0.08 3.79
N MET A 121 -3.20 -1.14 3.39
CA MET A 121 -4.61 -1.53 3.28
C MET A 121 -5.34 -1.44 4.62
N ARG A 122 -4.73 -1.85 5.73
CA ARG A 122 -5.33 -1.68 7.07
C ARG A 122 -5.48 -0.22 7.49
N MET A 123 -4.60 0.66 7.04
CA MET A 123 -4.78 2.10 7.22
C MET A 123 -5.98 2.61 6.39
N LEU A 124 -6.13 2.12 5.16
CA LEU A 124 -7.29 2.44 4.31
C LEU A 124 -8.61 1.93 4.90
N ASP A 125 -8.64 0.76 5.55
CA ASP A 125 -9.84 0.27 6.25
C ASP A 125 -10.28 1.25 7.36
N LYS A 126 -9.33 1.79 8.12
CA LYS A 126 -9.62 2.80 9.16
C LYS A 126 -10.14 4.09 8.55
N ILE A 127 -9.58 4.50 7.41
CA ILE A 127 -10.04 5.68 6.67
C ILE A 127 -11.45 5.47 6.12
N GLU A 128 -11.73 4.32 5.50
CA GLU A 128 -13.07 4.00 5.00
C GLU A 128 -14.10 3.98 6.14
N CYS A 129 -13.76 3.39 7.29
CA CYS A 129 -14.60 3.45 8.49
C CYS A 129 -14.92 4.90 8.87
N ARG A 130 -13.90 5.78 8.93
CA ARG A 130 -14.08 7.22 9.21
C ARG A 130 -14.94 7.93 8.15
N LEU A 131 -14.83 7.59 6.87
CA LEU A 131 -15.61 8.24 5.80
C LEU A 131 -17.09 7.85 5.80
N ASN A 132 -17.43 6.71 6.40
CA ASN A 132 -18.80 6.20 6.49
C ASN A 132 -19.53 6.60 7.79
N HIS A 133 -18.89 7.39 8.66
CA HIS A 133 -19.42 7.89 9.93
C HIS A 133 -19.49 9.42 9.91
#